data_AF-A0A3B8MI36-F1
#
_entry.id   AF-A0A3B8MI36-F1
#
_cell.length_a   1.000
_cell.length_b   1.000
_cell.length_c   1.000
_cell.angle_alpha   90.00
_cell.angle_beta   90.00
_cell.angle_gamma   90.00
#
_symmetry.space_group_name_H-M   'P 1'
#
loop_
_entity.id
_entity.type
_entity.pdbx_description
1 polymer ?
#
loop_
_entity_poly.entity_id
_entity_poly.type
_entity_poly.pdbx_seq_one_letter_code
_entity_poly.pdbx_strand_id
1 'polypeptide(L)'
;MKFDPFGVAFERITKEEIDLSVAIVAAVREAVGPNVELFIECHGRFDPLIGAKIGKLMEPYDPGWFEEPVRSAQIENMAALNV
;
A
#
# COMPACT_ATOMS: atom_id res chain seq x y z
N MET A 1 -4.92 -7.70 10.70
CA MET A 1 -5.86 -7.93 9.58
C MET A 1 -5.12 -7.67 8.30
N LYS A 2 -5.21 -8.57 7.31
CA LYS A 2 -4.55 -8.42 6.01
C LYS A 2 -5.59 -8.19 4.90
N PHE A 3 -5.34 -7.23 4.01
CA PHE A 3 -6.22 -6.93 2.88
C PHE A 3 -5.52 -6.17 1.75
N ASP A 4 -6.14 -6.19 0.57
CA ASP A 4 -5.72 -5.46 -0.64
C ASP A 4 -6.73 -4.34 -0.95
N PRO A 5 -6.33 -3.05 -0.85
CA PRO A 5 -7.19 -1.92 -1.15
C PRO A 5 -7.13 -1.44 -2.62
N PHE A 6 -6.30 -2.05 -3.48
CA PHE A 6 -5.94 -1.51 -4.80
C PHE A 6 -6.79 -2.03 -5.97
N GLY A 7 -7.80 -2.85 -5.68
CA GLY A 7 -8.73 -3.38 -6.70
C GLY A 7 -8.00 -4.15 -7.81
N VAL A 8 -8.32 -3.83 -9.07
CA VAL A 8 -7.74 -4.49 -10.26
C VAL A 8 -6.53 -3.76 -10.86
N ALA A 9 -6.03 -2.71 -10.19
CA ALA A 9 -4.90 -1.93 -10.68
C ALA A 9 -3.65 -2.82 -10.85
N PHE A 10 -2.90 -2.64 -11.94
CA PHE A 10 -1.68 -3.39 -12.24
C PHE A 10 -0.75 -2.50 -13.06
N GLU A 11 0.53 -2.40 -12.66
CA GLU A 11 1.56 -1.48 -13.18
C GLU A 11 1.29 0.00 -12.99
N ARG A 12 0.08 0.43 -13.31
CA ARG A 12 -0.38 1.80 -13.22
C ARG A 12 -1.58 1.87 -12.29
N ILE A 13 -1.71 3.01 -11.66
CA ILE A 13 -2.84 3.35 -10.81
C ILE A 13 -3.12 4.84 -11.00
N THR A 14 -4.38 5.17 -11.22
CA THR A 14 -4.84 6.55 -11.37
C THR A 14 -4.85 7.26 -10.02
N LYS A 15 -5.01 8.59 -10.05
CA LYS A 15 -5.11 9.37 -8.81
C LYS A 15 -6.38 8.99 -8.04
N GLU A 16 -7.47 8.76 -8.76
CA GLU A 16 -8.78 8.39 -8.23
C GLU A 16 -8.73 7.01 -7.55
N GLU A 17 -8.03 6.04 -8.15
CA GLU A 17 -7.82 4.72 -7.56
C GLU A 17 -6.91 4.77 -6.32
N ILE A 18 -5.86 5.61 -6.33
CA ILE A 18 -5.05 5.85 -5.12
C ILE A 18 -5.92 6.44 -4.01
N ASP A 19 -6.73 7.45 -4.32
CA ASP A 19 -7.59 8.12 -3.33
C ASP A 19 -8.61 7.16 -2.74
N LEU A 20 -9.20 6.30 -3.57
CA LEU A 20 -10.09 5.23 -3.13
C LEU A 20 -9.35 4.24 -2.23
N SER A 21 -8.14 3.82 -2.61
CA SER A 21 -7.33 2.87 -1.82
C SER A 21 -7.01 3.44 -0.43
N VAL A 22 -6.62 4.71 -0.37
CA VAL A 22 -6.38 5.44 0.88
C VAL A 22 -7.66 5.53 1.72
N ALA A 23 -8.79 5.85 1.11
CA ALA A 23 -10.08 5.91 1.80
C ALA A 23 -10.51 4.55 2.36
N ILE A 24 -10.25 3.44 1.66
CA ILE A 24 -10.50 2.08 2.15
C ILE A 24 -9.64 1.80 3.38
N VAL A 25 -8.34 2.08 3.33
CA VAL A 25 -7.44 1.85 4.47
C VAL A 25 -7.86 2.70 5.68
N ALA A 26 -8.23 3.96 5.45
CA ALA A 26 -8.74 4.86 6.49
C ALA A 26 -10.01 4.30 7.16
N ALA A 27 -10.98 3.86 6.35
CA ALA A 27 -12.24 3.31 6.85
C ALA A 27 -12.02 2.00 7.62
N VAL A 28 -11.12 1.14 7.16
CA VAL A 28 -10.74 -0.08 7.89
C VAL A 28 -10.11 0.29 9.23
N ARG A 29 -9.13 1.20 9.25
CA ARG A 29 -8.47 1.66 10.48
C ARG A 29 -9.48 2.22 11.49
N GLU A 30 -10.42 3.05 11.04
CA GLU A 30 -11.49 3.57 11.87
C GLU A 30 -12.37 2.45 12.45
N ALA A 31 -12.77 1.48 11.62
CA ALA A 31 -13.67 0.41 12.02
C ALA A 31 -13.05 -0.59 13.00
N VAL A 32 -11.75 -0.93 12.83
CA VAL A 32 -11.08 -1.93 13.67
C VAL A 32 -10.38 -1.32 14.89
N GLY A 33 -10.21 0.00 14.91
CA GLY A 33 -9.53 0.73 15.97
C GLY A 33 -7.99 0.60 15.92
N PRO A 34 -7.28 1.24 16.87
CA PRO A 34 -5.82 1.35 16.83
C PRO A 34 -5.09 0.05 17.23
N ASN A 35 -5.74 -0.85 17.96
CA ASN A 35 -5.07 -2.04 18.52
C ASN A 35 -5.02 -3.24 17.56
N VAL A 36 -5.70 -3.16 16.42
CA VAL A 36 -5.67 -4.20 15.39
C VAL A 36 -4.58 -3.85 14.39
N GLU A 37 -3.57 -4.72 14.29
CA GLU A 37 -2.49 -4.55 13.30
C GLU A 37 -3.04 -4.59 11.88
N LEU A 38 -2.58 -3.72 10.99
CA LEU A 38 -2.98 -3.73 9.57
C LEU A 38 -1.81 -4.18 8.69
N PHE A 39 -2.09 -5.11 7.78
CA PHE A 39 -1.16 -5.58 6.76
C PHE A 39 -1.76 -5.27 5.37
N ILE A 40 -1.05 -4.46 4.59
CA ILE A 40 -1.51 -3.99 3.28
C ILE A 40 -0.79 -4.76 2.19
N GLU A 41 -1.55 -5.43 1.33
CA GLU A 41 -1.05 -6.32 0.28
C GLU A 41 -1.01 -5.62 -1.09
N CYS A 42 0.18 -5.49 -1.68
CA CYS A 42 0.38 -4.85 -2.99
C CYS A 42 0.62 -5.85 -4.14
N HIS A 43 0.71 -7.16 -3.89
CA HIS A 43 0.85 -8.22 -4.89
C HIS A 43 1.99 -8.01 -5.90
N GLY A 44 3.06 -7.30 -5.49
CA GLY A 44 4.19 -6.97 -6.35
C GLY A 44 3.79 -6.23 -7.63
N ARG A 45 2.69 -5.45 -7.61
CA ARG A 45 2.08 -4.95 -8.85
C ARG A 45 2.63 -3.61 -9.34
N PHE A 46 3.34 -2.88 -8.47
CA PHE A 46 3.80 -1.53 -8.75
C PHE A 46 5.29 -1.47 -9.08
N ASP A 47 5.70 -0.40 -9.75
CA ASP A 47 7.11 -0.01 -9.84
C ASP A 47 7.56 0.71 -8.55
N PRO A 48 8.87 0.91 -8.33
CA PRO A 48 9.36 1.56 -7.12
C PRO A 48 8.86 2.98 -6.86
N LEU A 49 8.61 3.78 -7.90
CA LEU A 49 8.13 5.15 -7.71
C LEU A 49 6.68 5.17 -7.20
N ILE A 50 5.83 4.34 -7.81
CA ILE A 50 4.44 4.19 -7.38
C ILE A 50 4.39 3.54 -5.99
N GLY A 51 5.17 2.49 -5.75
CA GLY A 51 5.26 1.81 -4.45
C GLY A 51 5.65 2.76 -3.32
N ALA A 52 6.68 3.59 -3.51
CA ALA A 52 7.12 4.59 -2.52
C ALA A 52 6.02 5.61 -2.23
N LYS A 53 5.39 6.13 -3.29
CA LYS A 53 4.32 7.12 -3.17
C LYS A 53 3.14 6.56 -2.39
N ILE A 54 2.70 5.35 -2.70
CA ILE A 54 1.59 4.69 -2.00
C ILE A 54 1.98 4.42 -0.55
N GLY A 55 3.17 3.86 -0.30
CA GLY A 55 3.66 3.59 1.06
C GLY A 55 3.61 4.84 1.95
N LYS A 56 4.08 5.98 1.43
CA LYS A 56 4.00 7.28 2.13
C LYS A 56 2.57 7.69 2.49
N LEU A 57 1.62 7.44 1.59
CA LEU A 57 0.21 7.75 1.84
C LEU A 57 -0.43 6.81 2.87
N MET A 58 0.15 5.63 3.11
CA MET A 58 -0.34 4.67 4.10
C MET A 58 0.20 4.92 5.51
N GLU A 59 1.31 5.63 5.67
CA GLU A 59 1.93 5.91 6.99
C GLU A 59 0.95 6.43 8.06
N PRO A 60 -0.01 7.34 7.77
CA PRO A 60 -0.94 7.84 8.78
C PRO A 60 -1.87 6.77 9.38
N TYR A 61 -2.00 5.62 8.73
CA TYR A 61 -2.87 4.53 9.18
C TYR A 61 -2.11 3.41 9.91
N ASP A 62 -0.82 3.62 10.15
CA ASP A 62 0.06 2.75 10.94
C ASP A 62 -0.03 1.27 10.52
N PRO A 63 0.34 0.90 9.28
CA PRO A 63 0.39 -0.49 8.86
C PRO A 63 1.65 -1.16 9.45
N GLY A 64 1.48 -2.26 10.18
CA GLY A 64 2.63 -3.07 10.63
C GLY A 64 3.41 -3.74 9.50
N TRP A 65 2.80 -3.95 8.33
CA TRP A 65 3.50 -4.45 7.14
C TRP A 65 2.85 -3.89 5.87
N PHE A 66 3.67 -3.27 5.02
CA PHE A 66 3.37 -2.96 3.62
C PHE A 66 4.00 -4.01 2.67
N GLU A 67 3.22 -5.01 2.27
CA GLU A 67 3.68 -6.26 1.66
C GLU A 67 3.80 -6.17 0.13
N GLU A 68 4.91 -6.69 -0.41
CA GLU A 68 5.26 -6.70 -1.83
C GLU A 68 4.96 -5.37 -2.57
N PRO A 69 5.47 -4.23 -2.09
CA PRO A 69 5.10 -2.93 -2.65
C PRO A 69 5.59 -2.72 -4.09
N VAL A 70 6.53 -3.54 -4.55
CA VAL A 70 7.11 -3.50 -5.89
C VAL A 70 7.27 -4.91 -6.44
N ARG A 71 7.42 -5.03 -7.76
CA ARG A 71 7.69 -6.32 -8.43
C ARG A 71 8.92 -7.02 -7.89
N SER A 72 8.86 -8.34 -7.84
CA SER A 72 9.99 -9.20 -7.46
C SER A 72 11.24 -9.02 -8.35
N ALA A 73 11.06 -8.72 -9.64
CA ALA A 73 12.18 -8.40 -10.55
C ALA A 73 12.88 -7.06 -10.23
N GLN A 74 12.30 -6.25 -9.34
CA GLN A 74 12.79 -4.92 -8.97
C GLN A 74 13.18 -4.83 -7.49
N ILE A 75 13.36 -5.97 -6.80
CA ILE A 75 13.73 -6.03 -5.37
C ILE A 75 15.02 -5.24 -5.08
N GLU A 76 15.98 -5.21 -5.99
CA GLU A 76 17.22 -4.42 -5.83
C GLU A 76 16.94 -2.91 -5.66
N ASN A 77 15.80 -2.43 -6.17
CA ASN A 77 15.38 -1.03 -6.06
C ASN A 77 14.56 -0.75 -4.80
N MET A 78 14.30 -1.75 -3.95
CA MET A 78 13.56 -1.56 -2.69
C MET A 78 14.26 -0.56 -1.75
N ALA A 79 15.59 -0.47 -1.79
CA ALA A 79 16.35 0.50 -1.00
C ALA A 79 16.03 1.97 -1.36
N ALA A 80 15.42 2.23 -2.52
CA ALA A 80 14.97 3.57 -2.90
C ALA A 80 13.62 3.95 -2.28
N LEU A 81 12.89 2.99 -1.70
CA LEU A 81 11.69 3.23 -0.94
C LEU A 81 12.13 3.67 0.47
N ASN A 82 12.39 4.97 0.66
CA ASN A 82 12.58 5.55 2.00
C ASN A 82 11.22 5.66 2.73
N VAL A 83 10.60 4.50 2.97
CA VAL A 83 9.40 4.32 3.81
C VAL A 83 9.80 3.96 5.23
#